data_AF-A0A5C7AAR1-F1
#
_entry.id   AF-A0A5C7AAR1-F1
#
_cell.length_a   1.000
_cell.length_b   1.000
_cell.length_c   1.000
_cell.angle_alpha   90.00
_cell.angle_beta   90.00
_cell.angle_gamma   90.00
#
_symmetry.space_group_name_H-M   'P 1'
#
loop_
_entity.id
_entity.type
_entity.pdbx_description
1 polymer ?
#
loop_
_entity_poly.entity_id
_entity_poly.type
_entity_poly.pdbx_seq_one_letter_code
_entity_poly.pdbx_strand_id
1 'polypeptide(L)'
;MNAPEHKHLQLDEQALQRARQHLDEGPVTPSYGPWRDDVIRLLNDALATELVCVLRYKRHYFTAHGLNSPRIAEEFLEHATQEAVHADRLAER
;
A
#
# COMPACT_ATOMS: atom_id res chain seq x y z
N MET A 1 10.15 -24.78 -1.63
CA MET A 1 11.42 -24.80 -0.87
C MET A 1 11.24 -23.87 0.31
N ASN A 2 11.26 -24.41 1.53
CA ASN A 2 10.88 -23.69 2.75
C ASN A 2 11.97 -22.68 3.15
N ALA A 3 11.57 -21.48 3.57
CA ALA A 3 12.47 -20.50 4.16
C ALA A 3 13.01 -21.02 5.52
N PRO A 4 14.25 -20.68 5.92
CA PRO A 4 14.83 -21.19 7.15
C PRO A 4 14.17 -20.52 8.38
N GLU A 5 13.86 -21.31 9.41
CA GLU A 5 13.53 -20.79 10.75
C GLU A 5 14.79 -20.17 11.39
N HIS A 6 14.89 -18.85 11.41
CA HIS A 6 15.96 -18.17 12.12
C HIS A 6 15.56 -17.89 13.58
N LYS A 7 15.93 -18.81 14.48
CA LYS A 7 15.64 -18.72 15.93
C LYS A 7 16.50 -17.70 16.69
N HIS A 8 17.55 -17.15 16.08
CA HIS A 8 18.44 -16.13 16.67
C HIS A 8 18.92 -15.17 15.58
N LEU A 9 19.20 -13.92 15.96
CA LEU A 9 19.83 -12.93 15.10
C LEU A 9 21.24 -13.43 14.74
N GLN A 10 21.40 -13.96 13.53
CA GLN A 10 22.67 -14.47 13.02
C GLN A 10 23.11 -13.64 11.82
N LEU A 11 24.42 -13.51 11.68
CA LEU A 11 25.04 -12.79 10.57
C LEU A 11 24.85 -13.59 9.27
N ASP A 12 24.34 -12.97 8.22
CA ASP A 12 24.28 -13.59 6.88
C ASP A 12 25.65 -13.49 6.19
N GLU A 13 26.48 -14.50 6.43
CA GLU A 13 27.82 -14.60 5.86
C GLU A 13 27.80 -14.67 4.32
N GLN A 14 26.74 -15.21 3.72
CA GLN A 14 26.60 -15.27 2.26
C GLN A 14 26.33 -13.89 1.66
N ALA A 15 25.49 -13.07 2.33
CA ALA A 15 25.27 -11.69 1.93
C ALA A 15 26.55 -10.85 2.01
N LEU A 16 27.37 -11.05 3.04
CA LEU A 16 28.68 -10.39 3.17
C LEU A 16 29.65 -10.81 2.06
N GLN A 17 29.66 -12.09 1.68
CA GLN A 17 30.53 -12.58 0.61
C GLN A 17 30.11 -12.02 -0.75
N ARG A 18 28.80 -11.92 -1.02
CA ARG A 18 28.28 -11.24 -2.23
C ARG A 18 28.66 -9.77 -2.24
N ALA A 19 28.48 -9.05 -1.13
CA ALA A 19 28.85 -7.63 -1.03
C ALA A 19 30.35 -7.39 -1.31
N ARG A 20 31.23 -8.32 -0.89
CA ARG A 20 32.68 -8.27 -1.17
C ARG A 20 33.03 -8.48 -2.64
N GLN A 21 32.22 -9.24 -3.38
CA GLN A 21 32.46 -9.52 -4.80
C GLN A 21 31.95 -8.39 -5.71
N HIS A 22 31.01 -7.58 -5.23
CA HIS A 22 30.34 -6.51 -5.98
C HIS A 22 30.65 -5.12 -5.39
N LEU A 23 31.85 -4.91 -4.82
CA LEU A 23 32.24 -3.63 -4.19
C LEU A 23 32.22 -2.45 -5.17
N ASP A 24 32.47 -2.71 -6.46
CA ASP A 24 32.49 -1.71 -7.52
C ASP A 24 31.07 -1.29 -7.96
N GLU A 25 30.04 -2.05 -7.60
CA GLU A 25 28.64 -1.75 -7.91
C GLU A 25 28.05 -0.71 -6.92
N GLY A 26 28.86 -0.17 -6.01
CA GLY A 26 28.42 0.73 -4.94
C GLY A 26 27.55 0.01 -3.92
N PRO A 27 26.85 0.73 -3.02
CA PRO A 27 25.79 0.10 -2.24
C PRO A 27 24.71 -0.39 -3.21
N VAL A 28 24.81 -1.66 -3.62
CA VAL A 28 23.75 -2.38 -4.32
C VAL A 28 22.64 -2.60 -3.31
N THR A 29 21.82 -1.58 -3.12
CA THR A 29 20.42 -1.80 -2.83
C THR A 29 19.82 -2.19 -4.17
N PRO A 30 19.41 -3.45 -4.41
CA PRO A 30 18.40 -3.69 -5.42
C PRO A 30 17.26 -2.76 -5.02
N SER A 31 17.05 -1.67 -5.76
CA SER A 31 16.18 -0.56 -5.32
C SER A 31 14.76 -1.04 -5.02
N TYR A 32 14.43 -2.23 -5.52
CA TYR A 32 13.34 -3.05 -5.04
C TYR A 32 13.91 -4.43 -4.68
N GLY A 33 13.79 -4.80 -3.40
CA GLY A 33 14.12 -6.14 -2.93
C GLY A 33 13.27 -7.23 -3.62
N PRO A 34 13.40 -8.51 -3.24
CA PRO A 34 12.74 -9.64 -3.93
C PRO A 34 11.19 -9.55 -3.94
N TRP A 35 10.62 -8.59 -3.22
CA TRP A 35 9.20 -8.39 -3.00
C TRP A 35 8.55 -7.35 -3.92
N ARG A 36 9.25 -6.84 -4.94
CA ARG A 36 8.73 -5.78 -5.82
C ARG A 36 7.32 -6.07 -6.34
N ASP A 37 7.14 -7.26 -6.92
CA ASP A 37 5.87 -7.63 -7.56
C ASP A 37 4.76 -7.83 -6.52
N ASP A 38 5.10 -8.36 -5.34
CA ASP A 38 4.16 -8.47 -4.22
C ASP A 38 3.74 -7.09 -3.69
N VAL A 39 4.68 -6.14 -3.60
CA VAL A 39 4.37 -4.75 -3.20
C VAL A 39 3.46 -4.08 -4.23
N ILE A 40 3.76 -4.20 -5.52
CA ILE A 40 2.91 -3.66 -6.59
C ILE A 40 1.51 -4.26 -6.52
N ARG A 41 1.40 -5.57 -6.30
CA ARG A 41 0.10 -6.24 -6.15
C ARG A 41 -0.68 -5.69 -4.93
N LEU A 42 -0.02 -5.58 -3.77
CA LEU A 42 -0.66 -5.04 -2.56
C LEU A 42 -1.10 -3.58 -2.75
N LEU A 43 -0.31 -2.75 -3.43
CA LEU A 43 -0.68 -1.36 -3.74
C LEU A 43 -1.90 -1.30 -4.65
N ASN A 44 -1.97 -2.15 -5.68
CA ASN A 44 -3.14 -2.22 -6.57
C ASN A 44 -4.39 -2.75 -5.85
N ASP A 45 -4.25 -3.76 -4.99
CA ASP A 45 -5.36 -4.30 -4.19
C ASP A 45 -5.92 -3.22 -3.23
N ALA A 46 -5.03 -2.46 -2.58
CA ALA A 46 -5.42 -1.32 -1.75
C ALA A 46 -6.08 -0.21 -2.58
N LEU A 47 -5.50 0.16 -3.73
CA LEU A 47 -6.04 1.18 -4.63
C LEU A 47 -7.45 0.83 -5.10
N ALA A 48 -7.67 -0.43 -5.50
CA ALA A 48 -9.00 -0.90 -5.89
C ALA A 48 -10.01 -0.78 -4.74
N THR A 49 -9.59 -1.09 -3.52
CA THR A 49 -10.42 -0.93 -2.31
C THR A 49 -10.80 0.53 -2.09
N GLU A 50 -9.84 1.45 -2.18
CA GLU A 50 -10.11 2.88 -1.99
C GLU A 50 -11.03 3.46 -3.08
N LEU A 51 -10.84 3.09 -4.34
CA LEU A 51 -11.74 3.50 -5.42
C LEU A 51 -13.18 3.01 -5.20
N VAL A 52 -13.35 1.78 -4.69
CA VAL A 52 -14.67 1.27 -4.30
C VAL A 52 -15.23 2.05 -3.12
N CYS A 53 -14.43 2.40 -2.12
CA CYS A 53 -14.85 3.22 -0.98
C CYS A 53 -15.29 4.63 -1.43
N VAL A 54 -14.56 5.30 -2.31
CA VAL A 54 -14.96 6.58 -2.92
C VAL A 54 -16.34 6.47 -3.55
N LEU A 55 -16.55 5.46 -4.41
CA LEU A 55 -17.83 5.26 -5.09
C LEU A 55 -18.96 4.93 -4.10
N ARG A 56 -18.67 4.13 -3.07
CA ARG A 56 -19.63 3.76 -2.02
C ARG A 56 -20.08 4.98 -1.23
N TYR A 57 -19.15 5.82 -0.78
CA TYR A 57 -19.47 7.02 -0.03
C TYR A 57 -20.19 8.06 -0.89
N LYS A 58 -19.81 8.23 -2.16
CA LYS A 58 -20.57 9.08 -3.10
C LYS A 58 -22.00 8.59 -3.30
N ARG A 59 -22.20 7.27 -3.46
CA ARG A 59 -23.54 6.69 -3.53
C ARG A 59 -24.34 6.99 -2.26
N HIS A 60 -23.74 6.85 -1.08
CA HIS A 60 -24.41 7.16 0.18
C HIS A 60 -24.73 8.64 0.34
N TYR A 61 -23.83 9.54 -0.05
CA TYR A 61 -24.08 10.98 -0.10
C TYR A 61 -25.33 11.33 -0.92
N PHE A 62 -25.43 10.82 -2.15
CA PHE A 62 -26.57 11.13 -3.03
C PHE A 62 -27.89 10.49 -2.60
N THR A 63 -27.85 9.45 -1.77
CA THR A 63 -29.05 8.69 -1.35
C THR A 63 -29.44 8.94 0.10
N ALA A 64 -28.64 9.69 0.86
CA ALA A 64 -28.99 10.14 2.18
C ALA A 64 -30.11 11.19 2.06
N HIS A 65 -31.33 10.83 2.48
CA HIS A 65 -32.49 11.73 2.56
C HIS A 65 -33.17 11.64 3.94
N GLY A 66 -33.82 12.72 4.40
CA GLY A 66 -34.58 12.77 5.66
C GLY A 66 -34.16 13.90 6.63
N LEU A 67 -34.86 14.02 7.77
CA LEU A 67 -34.67 15.13 8.73
C LEU A 67 -33.25 15.25 9.32
N ASN A 68 -32.59 14.11 9.59
CA ASN A 68 -31.21 14.06 10.10
C ASN A 68 -30.17 13.93 8.98
N SER A 69 -30.61 13.95 7.73
CA SER A 69 -29.80 13.57 6.58
C SER A 69 -28.75 14.57 6.11
N PRO A 70 -28.91 15.90 6.27
CA PRO A 70 -27.92 16.84 5.73
C PRO A 70 -26.50 16.62 6.30
N ARG A 71 -26.37 16.50 7.63
CA ARG A 71 -25.08 16.26 8.28
C ARG A 71 -24.47 14.91 7.89
N ILE A 72 -25.28 13.86 7.82
CA ILE A 72 -24.84 12.52 7.44
C ILE A 72 -24.35 12.51 5.98
N ALA A 73 -25.04 13.22 5.10
CA ALA A 73 -24.60 13.38 3.72
C ALA A 73 -23.23 14.10 3.67
N GLU A 74 -23.07 15.21 4.40
CA GLU A 74 -21.79 15.93 4.49
C GLU A 74 -20.65 15.02 4.97
N GLU A 75 -20.86 14.19 6.00
CA GLU A 75 -19.87 13.21 6.47
C GLU A 75 -19.51 12.19 5.38
N PHE A 76 -20.50 11.67 4.63
CA PHE A 76 -20.21 10.78 3.49
C PHE A 76 -19.39 11.47 2.39
N LEU A 77 -19.66 12.75 2.11
CA LEU A 77 -18.89 13.50 1.12
C LEU A 77 -17.45 13.75 1.59
N GLU A 78 -17.27 14.04 2.88
CA GLU A 78 -15.94 14.18 3.49
C GLU A 78 -15.15 12.87 3.37
N HIS A 79 -15.74 11.74 3.74
CA HIS A 79 -15.10 10.43 3.59
C HIS A 79 -14.78 10.12 2.13
N ALA A 80 -15.69 10.37 1.19
CA ALA A 80 -15.41 10.18 -0.23
C ALA A 80 -14.19 11.00 -0.71
N THR A 81 -13.95 12.18 -0.13
CA THR A 81 -12.79 13.02 -0.44
C THR A 81 -11.51 12.47 0.19
N GLN A 82 -11.58 11.98 1.43
CA GLN A 82 -10.44 11.34 2.12
C GLN A 82 -9.97 10.08 1.39
N GLU A 83 -10.89 9.20 0.99
CA GLU A 83 -10.53 7.98 0.25
C GLU A 83 -9.97 8.28 -1.14
N ALA A 84 -10.39 9.39 -1.77
CA ALA A 84 -9.79 9.83 -3.04
C ALA A 84 -8.31 10.22 -2.85
N VAL A 85 -7.99 10.95 -1.78
CA VAL A 85 -6.61 11.27 -1.42
C VAL A 85 -5.80 10.01 -1.11
N HIS A 86 -6.40 9.00 -0.47
CA HIS A 86 -5.74 7.71 -0.25
C HIS A 86 -5.46 6.99 -1.57
N ALA A 87 -6.43 6.94 -2.48
CA ALA A 87 -6.27 6.35 -3.81
C ALA A 87 -5.14 7.03 -4.60
N ASP A 88 -5.08 8.37 -4.62
CA ASP A 88 -4.02 9.10 -5.32
C ASP A 88 -2.63 8.74 -4.77
N ARG A 89 -2.48 8.71 -3.44
CA ARG A 89 -1.22 8.32 -2.79
C ARG A 89 -0.79 6.88 -3.08
N LEU A 90 -1.76 5.96 -3.22
CA LEU A 90 -1.48 4.57 -3.57
C LEU A 90 -1.08 4.43 -5.04
N ALA A 91 -1.67 5.24 -5.93
CA ALA A 91 -1.37 5.23 -7.36
C ALA A 91 -0.01 5.87 -7.69
N GLU A 92 0.45 6.83 -6.89
CA GLU A 92 1.75 7.49 -7.06
C GLU A 92 2.95 6.65 -6.57
N ARG A 93 2.71 5.54 -5.87
CA ARG A 93 3.72 4.77 -5.15
C ARG A 93 4.15 3.48 -5.85
#